data_AF-A0A9Q4GCZ2-F1
#
_entry.id   AF-A0A9Q4GCZ2-F1
#
_cell.length_a   1.000
_cell.length_b   1.000
_cell.length_c   1.000
_cell.angle_alpha   90.00
_cell.angle_beta   90.00
_cell.angle_gamma   90.00
#
_symmetry.space_group_name_H-M   'P 1'
#
loop_
_entity.id
_entity.type
_entity.pdbx_description
1 polymer ?
#
loop_
_entity_poly.entity_id
_entity_poly.type
_entity_poly.pdbx_seq_one_letter_code
_entity_poly.pdbx_strand_id
1 'polypeptide(L)'
;MEYNYKPENNIGQAKHWFALYTKPRHEFTAAEHLSDVSIEYYLPTVVKIKQWSDRKKKIIEPLIKGYIFIHSTEKERIVALQQRGIVSCVFFNGRPATIPNWQIDNLRLMLETESEFQITDQIEAGTKVKIISGPFEGVLGVVNETTNGKVLSITIDLLKRSVTAILPAESVIKVVDEEPEKKNKEFEE
;
A
#
# COMPACT_ATOMS: atom_id res chain seq x y z
N MET A 1 -4.43 -4.31 50.05
CA MET A 1 -3.88 -3.70 48.82
C MET A 1 -3.06 -4.75 48.11
N GLU A 2 -3.57 -5.24 46.98
CA GLU A 2 -2.81 -5.98 45.97
C GLU A 2 -3.56 -5.79 44.65
N TYR A 3 -3.03 -4.94 43.78
CA TYR A 3 -3.54 -4.81 42.42
C TYR A 3 -2.88 -5.90 41.58
N ASN A 4 -3.63 -6.96 41.27
CA ASN A 4 -3.24 -7.95 40.26
C ASN A 4 -3.32 -7.29 38.87
N TYR A 5 -2.22 -6.68 38.44
CA TYR A 5 -2.02 -6.28 37.04
C TYR A 5 -1.58 -7.52 36.25
N LYS A 6 -2.48 -8.05 35.41
CA LYS A 6 -2.13 -9.01 34.35
C LYS A 6 -1.68 -8.22 33.11
N PRO A 7 -0.43 -8.33 32.65
CA PRO A 7 -0.07 -7.81 31.33
C PRO A 7 -0.49 -8.84 30.28
N GLU A 8 -1.67 -8.68 29.69
CA GLU A 8 -2.02 -9.39 28.46
C GLU A 8 -1.37 -8.71 27.26
N ASN A 9 -0.04 -8.84 27.18
CA ASN A 9 0.74 -8.47 26.00
C ASN A 9 0.50 -9.49 24.88
N ASN A 10 -0.62 -9.34 24.18
CA ASN A 10 -0.92 -10.07 22.95
C ASN A 10 -0.23 -9.45 21.71
N ILE A 11 1.00 -8.94 21.90
CA ILE A 11 1.77 -8.20 20.88
C ILE A 11 2.26 -9.15 19.77
N GLY A 12 2.22 -10.47 20.01
CA GLY A 12 2.66 -11.50 19.05
C GLY A 12 1.57 -12.13 18.19
N GLN A 13 0.29 -11.76 18.34
CA GLN A 13 -0.82 -12.34 17.58
C GLN A 13 -1.51 -11.37 16.61
N ALA A 14 -1.32 -10.06 16.77
CA ALA A 14 -1.88 -9.09 15.84
C ALA A 14 -1.16 -9.19 14.49
N LYS A 15 -1.94 -9.28 13.41
CA LYS A 15 -1.42 -9.23 12.05
C LYS A 15 -1.30 -7.77 11.61
N HIS A 16 -0.21 -7.48 10.91
CA HIS A 16 0.04 -6.18 10.31
C HIS A 16 0.50 -6.36 8.86
N TRP A 17 0.27 -5.35 8.04
CA TRP A 17 0.88 -5.30 6.73
C TRP A 17 2.35 -4.88 6.85
N PHE A 18 3.25 -5.65 6.27
CA PHE A 18 4.66 -5.34 6.14
C PHE A 18 5.04 -5.26 4.66
N ALA A 19 5.97 -4.37 4.32
CA ALA A 19 6.64 -4.40 3.02
C ALA A 19 7.92 -5.24 3.11
N LEU A 20 8.09 -6.13 2.13
CA LEU A 20 9.32 -6.89 1.91
C LEU A 20 9.97 -6.47 0.61
N TYR A 21 11.30 -6.35 0.63
CA TYR A 21 12.11 -6.25 -0.58
C TYR A 21 12.21 -7.62 -1.24
N THR A 22 11.95 -7.67 -2.54
CA THR A 22 12.16 -8.86 -3.35
C THR A 22 13.45 -8.75 -4.16
N LYS A 23 13.98 -9.89 -4.60
CA LYS A 23 15.03 -9.89 -5.62
C LYS A 23 14.45 -9.30 -6.92
N PRO A 24 15.25 -8.57 -7.72
CA PRO A 24 14.76 -7.97 -8.96
C PRO A 24 14.15 -9.04 -9.89
N ARG A 25 12.91 -8.87 -10.33
CA ARG A 25 12.17 -9.80 -11.21
C ARG A 25 11.74 -11.14 -10.57
N HIS A 26 11.87 -11.28 -9.25
CA HIS A 26 11.43 -12.46 -8.50
C HIS A 26 10.15 -12.21 -7.70
N GLU A 27 9.43 -11.12 -7.95
CA GLU A 27 8.20 -10.77 -7.24
C GLU A 27 7.16 -11.90 -7.29
N PHE A 28 6.93 -12.50 -8.46
CA PHE A 28 6.00 -13.62 -8.63
C PHE A 28 6.50 -14.92 -7.98
N THR A 29 7.80 -15.19 -8.04
CA THR A 29 8.40 -16.35 -7.34
C THR A 29 8.28 -16.19 -5.83
N ALA A 30 8.45 -14.97 -5.31
CA ALA A 30 8.24 -14.68 -3.90
C ALA A 30 6.78 -14.91 -3.50
N ALA A 31 5.82 -14.44 -4.31
CA ALA A 31 4.39 -14.68 -4.11
C ALA A 31 4.03 -16.17 -4.05
N GLU A 32 4.58 -16.97 -4.98
CA GLU A 32 4.39 -18.43 -5.01
C GLU A 32 4.88 -19.07 -3.70
N HIS A 33 6.11 -18.77 -3.27
CA HIS A 33 6.66 -19.34 -2.05
C HIS A 33 5.97 -18.87 -0.76
N LEU A 34 5.47 -17.63 -0.73
CA LEU A 34 4.66 -17.16 0.39
C LEU A 34 3.32 -17.90 0.45
N SER A 35 2.74 -18.22 -0.71
CA SER A 35 1.53 -19.06 -0.81
C SER A 35 1.79 -20.47 -0.29
N ASP A 36 2.93 -21.08 -0.62
CA ASP A 36 3.29 -22.44 -0.17
C ASP A 36 3.32 -22.55 1.37
N VAL A 37 3.74 -21.49 2.06
CA VAL A 37 3.78 -21.42 3.52
C VAL A 37 2.53 -20.79 4.14
N SER A 38 1.48 -20.59 3.35
CA SER A 38 0.18 -20.04 3.79
C SER A 38 0.27 -18.65 4.43
N ILE A 39 1.20 -17.81 3.98
CA ILE A 39 1.32 -16.42 4.42
C ILE A 39 0.49 -15.54 3.49
N GLU A 40 -0.44 -14.78 4.07
CA GLU A 40 -1.24 -13.81 3.31
C GLU A 40 -0.32 -12.72 2.74
N TYR A 41 -0.46 -12.46 1.44
CA TYR A 41 0.32 -11.46 0.74
C TYR A 41 -0.54 -10.65 -0.23
N TYR A 42 0.02 -9.53 -0.65
CA TYR A 42 -0.49 -8.71 -1.71
C TYR A 42 0.66 -8.26 -2.62
N LEU A 43 0.57 -8.61 -3.89
CA LEU A 43 1.46 -8.17 -4.94
C LEU A 43 0.65 -7.30 -5.91
N PRO A 44 0.76 -5.97 -5.88
CA PRO A 44 0.03 -5.13 -6.82
C PRO A 44 0.59 -5.34 -8.22
N THR A 45 -0.26 -5.69 -9.18
CA THR A 45 0.13 -5.99 -10.56
C THR A 45 -0.69 -5.20 -11.55
N VAL A 46 -0.10 -4.89 -12.71
CA VAL A 46 -0.78 -4.25 -13.84
C VAL A 46 -0.55 -5.03 -15.13
N VAL A 47 -1.52 -4.94 -16.05
CA VAL A 47 -1.42 -5.54 -17.38
C VAL A 47 -0.85 -4.51 -18.35
N LYS A 48 0.29 -4.83 -18.98
CA LYS A 48 0.85 -4.02 -20.08
C LYS A 48 0.79 -4.76 -21.40
N ILE A 49 0.50 -4.04 -22.47
CA ILE A 49 0.60 -4.56 -23.83
C ILE A 49 2.01 -4.30 -24.34
N LYS A 50 2.82 -5.36 -24.45
CA LYS A 50 4.14 -5.27 -25.06
C LYS A 50 4.05 -5.64 -26.54
N GLN A 51 4.40 -4.72 -27.42
CA GLN A 51 4.57 -5.00 -28.84
C GLN A 51 5.92 -5.71 -29.04
N TRP A 52 5.88 -6.84 -29.73
CA TRP A 52 7.02 -7.55 -30.27
C TRP A 52 7.04 -7.36 -31.78
N SER A 53 8.18 -7.64 -32.41
CA SER A 53 8.37 -7.42 -33.85
C SER A 53 7.29 -8.09 -34.72
N ASP A 54 6.62 -9.16 -34.25
CA ASP A 54 5.50 -9.80 -34.95
C ASP A 54 4.12 -9.66 -34.24
N ARG A 55 4.05 -9.48 -32.91
CA ARG A 55 2.79 -9.60 -32.14
C ARG A 55 2.66 -8.69 -30.92
N LYS A 56 1.42 -8.32 -30.56
CA LYS A 56 1.09 -7.71 -29.25
C LYS A 56 0.84 -8.81 -28.22
N LYS A 57 1.56 -8.78 -27.09
CA LYS A 57 1.32 -9.71 -25.96
C LYS A 57 0.98 -8.92 -24.70
N LYS A 58 -0.14 -9.28 -24.05
CA LYS A 58 -0.46 -8.82 -22.69
C LYS A 58 0.51 -9.50 -21.72
N ILE A 59 1.24 -8.71 -20.94
CA ILE A 59 2.12 -9.18 -19.87
C ILE A 59 1.63 -8.59 -18.55
N ILE A 60 1.66 -9.40 -17.49
CA ILE A 60 1.40 -8.93 -16.14
C ILE A 60 2.77 -8.57 -15.55
N GLU A 61 2.90 -7.36 -15.01
CA GLU A 61 4.09 -6.96 -14.27
C GLU A 61 3.71 -6.39 -12.89
N PRO A 62 4.62 -6.48 -11.90
CA PRO A 62 4.43 -5.80 -10.63
C PRO A 62 4.30 -4.30 -10.88
N LEU A 63 3.28 -3.70 -10.28
CA LEU A 63 3.12 -2.26 -10.24
C LEU A 63 4.33 -1.68 -9.47
N ILE A 64 4.41 -1.98 -8.17
CA ILE A 64 5.50 -1.50 -7.32
C ILE A 64 6.67 -2.50 -7.37
N LYS A 65 7.58 -2.30 -8.33
CA LYS A 65 8.73 -3.18 -8.56
C LYS A 65 9.63 -3.30 -7.33
N GLY A 66 10.11 -4.52 -7.08
CA GLY A 66 11.01 -4.85 -5.96
C GLY A 66 10.31 -5.00 -4.61
N TYR A 67 8.98 -4.98 -4.57
CA TYR A 67 8.22 -5.07 -3.32
C TYR A 67 7.11 -6.11 -3.40
N ILE A 68 6.85 -6.73 -2.25
CA ILE A 68 5.65 -7.52 -1.96
C ILE A 68 5.19 -7.18 -0.55
N PHE A 69 3.88 -7.12 -0.36
CA PHE A 69 3.29 -6.83 0.96
C PHE A 69 2.81 -8.13 1.59
N ILE A 70 3.01 -8.31 2.89
CA ILE A 70 2.52 -9.48 3.63
C ILE A 70 1.65 -9.03 4.81
N HIS A 71 0.54 -9.73 5.03
CA HIS A 71 -0.32 -9.51 6.20
C HIS A 71 -0.09 -10.64 7.19
N SER A 72 0.68 -10.34 8.22
CA SER A 72 1.31 -11.38 9.02
C SER A 72 1.53 -10.95 10.46
N THR A 73 1.62 -11.93 11.34
CA THR A 73 2.20 -11.79 12.67
C THR A 73 3.72 -11.67 12.56
N GLU A 74 4.38 -11.27 13.64
CA GLU A 74 5.85 -11.22 13.69
C GLU A 74 6.51 -12.58 13.42
N LYS A 75 5.88 -13.69 13.85
CA LYS A 75 6.38 -15.05 13.59
C LYS A 75 6.30 -15.40 12.11
N GLU A 76 5.15 -15.17 11.50
CA GLU A 76 4.93 -15.37 10.07
C GLU A 76 5.88 -14.48 9.24
N ARG A 77 6.13 -13.24 9.65
CA ARG A 77 7.11 -12.34 9.02
C ARG A 77 8.52 -12.94 8.98
N ILE A 78 8.97 -13.54 10.09
CA ILE A 78 10.28 -14.21 10.15
C ILE A 78 10.33 -15.40 9.19
N VAL A 79 9.24 -16.18 9.09
CA VAL A 79 9.13 -17.29 8.12
C VAL A 79 9.14 -16.77 6.68
N ALA A 80 8.46 -15.66 6.39
CA ALA A 80 8.46 -15.01 5.08
C ALA A 80 9.86 -14.61 4.63
N LEU A 81 10.70 -14.10 5.54
CA LEU A 81 12.08 -13.69 5.26
C LEU A 81 13.00 -14.85 4.83
N GLN A 82 12.61 -16.09 5.11
CA GLN A 82 13.34 -17.28 4.70
C GLN A 82 12.94 -17.77 3.30
N GLN A 83 11.88 -17.21 2.71
CA GLN A 83 11.37 -17.65 1.41
C GLN A 83 12.24 -17.16 0.25
N ARG A 84 12.31 -17.96 -0.81
CA ARG A 84 13.08 -17.59 -2.00
C ARG A 84 12.45 -16.37 -2.68
N GLY A 85 13.31 -15.49 -3.17
CA GLY A 85 12.88 -14.25 -3.82
C GLY A 85 12.68 -13.09 -2.84
N ILE A 86 12.69 -13.34 -1.51
CA ILE A 86 12.71 -12.30 -0.49
C ILE A 86 14.16 -11.93 -0.14
N VAL A 87 14.41 -10.64 0.09
CA VAL A 87 15.71 -10.08 0.48
C VAL A 87 15.70 -9.63 1.93
N SER A 88 14.75 -8.77 2.29
CA SER A 88 14.63 -8.23 3.66
C SER A 88 13.27 -7.57 3.86
N CYS A 89 12.96 -7.20 5.11
CA CYS A 89 11.80 -6.38 5.46
C CYS A 89 12.19 -4.89 5.43
N VAL A 90 11.25 -4.00 5.13
CA VAL A 90 11.46 -2.55 5.28
C VAL A 90 11.44 -2.19 6.76
N PHE A 91 12.42 -1.38 7.19
CA PHE A 91 12.53 -0.92 8.58
C PHE A 91 12.34 0.60 8.66
N PHE A 92 11.73 1.04 9.76
CA PHE A 92 11.63 2.44 10.14
C PHE A 92 11.99 2.57 11.63
N ASN A 93 12.88 3.49 11.96
CA ASN A 93 13.40 3.69 13.33
C ASN A 93 13.84 2.38 14.04
N GLY A 94 14.52 1.50 13.30
CA GLY A 94 15.06 0.24 13.84
C GLY A 94 14.02 -0.86 14.09
N ARG A 95 12.76 -0.68 13.68
CA ARG A 95 11.70 -1.70 13.79
C ARG A 95 11.12 -2.05 12.42
N PRO A 96 10.59 -3.27 12.23
CA PRO A 96 9.87 -3.62 11.02
C PRO A 96 8.72 -2.63 10.82
N ALA A 97 8.70 -2.00 9.67
CA ALA A 97 7.72 -0.96 9.42
C ALA A 97 6.38 -1.56 9.00
N THR A 98 5.32 -1.07 9.63
CA THR A 98 3.95 -1.50 9.38
C THR A 98 3.24 -0.51 8.47
N ILE A 99 2.42 -1.05 7.57
CA ILE A 99 1.56 -0.29 6.66
C ILE A 99 0.14 -0.34 7.21
N PRO A 100 -0.55 0.79 7.34
CA PRO A 100 -1.96 0.79 7.71
C PRO A 100 -2.83 0.04 6.69
N ASN A 101 -3.82 -0.73 7.16
CA ASN A 101 -4.73 -1.51 6.29
C ASN A 101 -5.35 -0.64 5.19
N TRP A 102 -5.81 0.57 5.55
CA TRP A 102 -6.45 1.49 4.62
C TRP A 102 -5.58 1.85 3.42
N GLN A 103 -4.25 1.87 3.54
CA GLN A 103 -3.35 2.15 2.41
C GLN A 103 -3.32 0.99 1.41
N ILE A 104 -3.29 -0.26 1.92
CA ILE A 104 -3.33 -1.46 1.07
C ILE A 104 -4.71 -1.62 0.44
N ASP A 105 -5.77 -1.38 1.20
CA ASP A 105 -7.15 -1.48 0.71
C ASP A 105 -7.45 -0.43 -0.37
N ASN A 106 -6.98 0.82 -0.18
CA ASN A 106 -7.06 1.85 -1.21
C ASN A 106 -6.30 1.48 -2.47
N LEU A 107 -5.08 0.94 -2.33
CA LEU A 107 -4.30 0.48 -3.46
C LEU A 107 -5.01 -0.67 -4.21
N ARG A 108 -5.62 -1.61 -3.49
CA ARG A 108 -6.42 -2.69 -4.09
C ARG A 108 -7.58 -2.12 -4.90
N LEU A 109 -8.39 -1.28 -4.26
CA LEU A 109 -9.58 -0.67 -4.87
C LEU A 109 -9.23 0.19 -6.09
N MET A 110 -8.13 0.93 -6.05
CA MET A 110 -7.65 1.71 -7.19
C MET A 110 -7.27 0.84 -8.38
N LEU A 111 -6.67 -0.33 -8.14
CA LEU A 111 -6.22 -1.24 -9.19
C LEU A 111 -7.30 -2.18 -9.73
N GLU A 112 -8.47 -2.22 -9.09
CA GLU A 112 -9.66 -2.90 -9.62
C GLU A 112 -10.25 -2.15 -10.84
N THR A 113 -9.95 -0.87 -10.97
CA THR A 113 -10.41 -0.03 -12.08
C THR A 113 -9.60 -0.26 -13.35
N GLU A 114 -10.25 -0.28 -14.51
CA GLU A 114 -9.58 -0.23 -15.81
C GLU A 114 -9.05 1.18 -16.08
N SER A 115 -7.84 1.49 -15.60
CA SER A 115 -7.18 2.78 -15.78
C SER A 115 -5.68 2.62 -16.05
N GLU A 116 -5.08 3.65 -16.63
CA GLU A 116 -3.63 3.73 -16.76
C GLU A 116 -3.03 4.24 -15.44
N PHE A 117 -2.19 3.39 -14.82
CA PHE A 117 -1.52 3.70 -13.57
C PHE A 117 -0.08 4.12 -13.80
N GLN A 118 0.37 5.14 -13.06
CA GLN A 118 1.76 5.57 -13.01
C GLN A 118 2.29 5.50 -11.58
N ILE A 119 3.61 5.38 -11.44
CA ILE A 119 4.29 5.40 -10.15
C ILE A 119 5.26 6.56 -10.12
N THR A 120 5.19 7.33 -9.04
CA THR A 120 6.16 8.37 -8.73
C THR A 120 6.88 8.02 -7.42
N ASP A 121 8.18 8.33 -7.35
CA ASP A 121 8.98 8.19 -6.13
C ASP A 121 8.83 9.43 -5.21
N GLN A 122 7.64 10.06 -5.25
CA GLN A 122 7.33 11.28 -4.51
C GLN A 122 5.99 11.14 -3.80
N ILE A 123 5.87 11.84 -2.67
CA ILE A 123 4.59 12.04 -2.00
C ILE A 123 3.91 13.20 -2.70
N GLU A 124 2.75 12.92 -3.32
CA GLU A 124 1.97 13.93 -4.03
C GLU A 124 1.30 14.86 -3.03
N ALA A 125 1.60 16.16 -3.10
CA ALA A 125 0.92 17.18 -2.31
C ALA A 125 -0.39 17.57 -3.00
N GLY A 126 -1.49 17.72 -2.26
CA GLY A 126 -2.80 18.01 -2.83
C GLY A 126 -3.93 18.00 -1.82
N THR A 127 -5.16 17.86 -2.33
CA THR A 127 -6.36 17.80 -1.48
C THR A 127 -6.65 16.35 -1.11
N LYS A 128 -6.69 16.04 0.19
CA LYS A 128 -7.13 14.73 0.68
C LYS A 128 -8.63 14.59 0.43
N VAL A 129 -9.02 13.54 -0.29
CA VAL A 129 -10.41 13.29 -0.65
C VAL A 129 -10.79 11.83 -0.48
N LYS A 130 -12.09 11.60 -0.29
CA LYS A 130 -12.74 10.32 -0.47
C LYS A 130 -13.55 10.37 -1.76
N ILE A 131 -13.36 9.39 -2.65
CA ILE A 131 -14.23 9.25 -3.81
C ILE A 131 -15.56 8.62 -3.35
N ILE A 132 -16.68 9.29 -3.63
CA ILE A 132 -18.01 8.85 -3.18
C ILE A 132 -18.83 8.22 -4.31
N SER A 133 -18.43 8.40 -5.56
CA SER A 133 -19.05 7.77 -6.73
C SER A 133 -18.09 7.80 -7.92
N GLY A 134 -18.22 6.84 -8.83
CA GLY A 134 -17.39 6.69 -10.02
C GLY A 134 -16.46 5.48 -9.95
N PRO A 135 -15.54 5.31 -10.92
CA PRO A 135 -14.73 4.10 -11.04
C PRO A 135 -13.76 3.83 -9.88
N PHE A 136 -13.49 4.85 -9.06
CA PHE A 136 -12.65 4.78 -7.87
C PHE A 136 -13.44 4.94 -6.56
N GLU A 137 -14.75 4.70 -6.58
CA GLU A 137 -15.62 4.83 -5.40
C GLU A 137 -15.05 4.09 -4.18
N GLY A 138 -14.97 4.78 -3.04
CA GLY A 138 -14.44 4.26 -1.79
C GLY A 138 -12.96 4.56 -1.54
N VAL A 139 -12.19 4.89 -2.58
CA VAL A 139 -10.75 5.21 -2.45
C VAL A 139 -10.57 6.50 -1.64
N LEU A 140 -9.66 6.45 -0.66
CA LEU A 140 -9.08 7.65 -0.04
C LEU A 140 -7.74 7.96 -0.70
N GLY A 141 -7.52 9.20 -1.08
CA GLY A 141 -6.28 9.61 -1.73
C GLY A 141 -6.13 11.11 -1.78
N VAL A 142 -5.11 11.54 -2.50
CA VAL A 142 -4.82 12.94 -2.77
C VAL A 142 -5.22 13.24 -4.20
N VAL A 143 -6.02 14.28 -4.42
CA VAL A 143 -6.35 14.77 -5.76
C VAL A 143 -5.59 16.04 -6.07
N ASN A 144 -4.99 16.04 -7.27
CA ASN A 144 -4.26 17.15 -7.86
C ASN A 144 -4.83 17.53 -9.22
N GLU A 145 -4.84 18.82 -9.51
CA GLU A 145 -5.15 19.33 -10.84
C GLU A 145 -3.87 19.43 -11.67
N THR A 146 -3.90 18.83 -12.85
CA THR A 146 -2.81 18.87 -13.82
C THR A 146 -3.33 19.44 -15.14
N THR A 147 -2.42 19.76 -16.07
CA THR A 147 -2.80 20.20 -17.43
C THR A 147 -3.68 19.17 -18.15
N ASN A 148 -3.59 17.89 -17.78
CA ASN A 148 -4.34 16.79 -18.39
C ASN A 148 -5.62 16.42 -17.61
N GLY A 149 -6.03 17.23 -16.63
CA GLY A 149 -7.21 16.99 -15.79
C GLY A 149 -6.85 16.63 -14.35
N LYS A 150 -7.83 16.09 -13.62
CA LYS A 150 -7.67 15.68 -12.22
C LYS A 150 -6.96 14.34 -12.15
N VAL A 151 -6.00 14.23 -11.24
CA VAL A 151 -5.24 13.01 -10.98
C VAL A 151 -5.48 12.60 -9.54
N LEU A 152 -5.85 11.34 -9.33
CA LEU A 152 -5.97 10.71 -8.02
C LEU A 152 -4.67 9.98 -7.70
N SER A 153 -4.14 10.20 -6.51
CA SER A 153 -2.87 9.67 -6.04
C SER A 153 -3.05 8.93 -4.71
N ILE A 154 -2.48 7.73 -4.59
CA ILE A 154 -2.45 6.94 -3.36
C ILE A 154 -1.00 6.71 -2.99
N THR A 155 -0.61 7.19 -1.81
CA THR A 155 0.75 7.09 -1.31
C THR A 155 0.87 5.93 -0.32
N ILE A 156 1.86 5.07 -0.54
CA ILE A 156 2.36 4.17 0.50
C ILE A 156 3.51 4.90 1.20
N ASP A 157 3.22 5.55 2.32
CA ASP A 157 4.15 6.46 3.00
C ASP A 157 5.48 5.80 3.31
N LEU A 158 5.43 4.53 3.72
CA LEU A 158 6.60 3.74 4.03
C LEU A 158 7.58 3.62 2.86
N LEU A 159 7.05 3.52 1.63
CA LEU A 159 7.86 3.38 0.43
C LEU A 159 8.19 4.73 -0.20
N LYS A 160 7.60 5.83 0.28
CA LYS A 160 7.61 7.15 -0.36
C LYS A 160 7.24 7.08 -1.84
N ARG A 161 6.31 6.18 -2.17
CA ARG A 161 5.84 5.95 -3.53
C ARG A 161 4.36 6.26 -3.62
N SER A 162 3.99 6.96 -4.69
CA SER A 162 2.60 7.24 -5.01
C SER A 162 2.21 6.50 -6.29
N VAL A 163 1.04 5.88 -6.26
CA VAL A 163 0.36 5.34 -7.44
C VAL A 163 -0.66 6.38 -7.88
N THR A 164 -0.59 6.78 -9.14
CA THR A 164 -1.46 7.83 -9.69
C THR A 164 -2.29 7.30 -10.85
N ALA A 165 -3.52 7.80 -10.98
CA ALA A 165 -4.42 7.55 -12.09
C ALA A 165 -5.20 8.82 -12.46
N ILE A 166 -5.59 8.92 -13.73
CA ILE A 166 -6.48 9.99 -14.19
C ILE A 166 -7.84 9.77 -13.54
N LEU A 167 -8.38 10.81 -12.91
CA LEU A 167 -9.70 10.78 -12.29
C LEU A 167 -10.77 11.18 -13.32
N PRO A 168 -11.71 10.29 -13.67
CA PRO A 168 -12.79 10.59 -14.60
C PRO A 168 -13.68 11.72 -14.10
N ALA A 169 -14.21 12.54 -15.00
CA ALA A 169 -14.98 13.74 -14.67
C ALA A 169 -16.31 13.43 -13.96
N GLU A 170 -16.87 12.23 -14.16
CA GLU A 170 -18.04 11.71 -13.48
C GLU A 170 -17.79 11.36 -12.00
N SER A 171 -16.53 11.31 -11.58
CA SER A 171 -16.18 10.93 -10.21
C SER A 171 -16.58 12.04 -9.24
N VAL A 172 -17.35 11.67 -8.23
CA VAL A 172 -17.76 12.61 -7.18
C VAL A 172 -16.77 12.49 -6.02
N ILE A 173 -16.24 13.64 -5.58
CA ILE A 173 -15.24 13.72 -4.52
C ILE A 173 -15.82 14.39 -3.27
N LYS A 174 -15.44 13.88 -2.10
CA LYS A 174 -15.67 14.52 -0.80
C LYS A 174 -14.32 14.89 -0.22
N VAL A 175 -14.11 16.18 0.05
CA VAL A 175 -12.91 16.65 0.75
C VAL A 175 -12.91 16.11 2.17
N VAL A 176 -11.78 15.53 2.56
CA VAL A 176 -11.53 15.06 3.92
C VAL A 176 -10.63 16.12 4.54
N ASP A 177 -11.24 17.10 5.22
CA ASP A 177 -10.48 18.04 6.05
C ASP A 177 -9.91 17.26 7.23
N GLU A 178 -8.59 17.32 7.42
CA GLU A 178 -8.02 17.09 8.74
C GLU A 178 -8.49 18.24 9.63
N GLU A 179 -9.56 18.02 10.40
CA GLU A 179 -9.75 18.82 11.62
C GLU A 179 -8.45 18.72 12.43
N PRO A 180 -7.88 19.85 12.86
CA PRO A 180 -6.61 19.84 13.56
C PRO A 180 -6.82 19.17 14.92
N GLU A 181 -6.02 18.16 15.24
CA GLU A 181 -5.73 17.83 16.64
C GLU A 181 -5.01 19.04 17.28
N LYS A 182 -5.81 20.02 17.71
CA LYS A 182 -5.46 20.99 18.74
C LYS A 182 -6.36 20.72 19.95
N LYS A 183 -5.82 19.96 20.90
CA LYS A 183 -6.09 19.94 22.35
C LYS A 183 -5.15 18.86 22.91
N ASN A 184 -4.06 19.13 23.62
CA ASN A 184 -3.99 19.99 24.81
C ASN A 184 -2.64 20.70 24.93
N LYS A 185 -2.70 22.02 25.12
CA LYS A 185 -1.75 22.75 25.96
C LYS A 185 -2.40 22.90 27.34
N GLU A 186 -1.54 22.83 28.36
CA GLU A 186 -1.67 23.41 29.71
C GLU A 186 -2.74 22.85 30.66
N PHE A 187 -2.27 22.13 31.68
CA PHE A 187 -2.23 22.53 33.10
C PHE A 187 -1.01 21.77 33.70
N GLU A 188 0.13 22.40 34.05
CA GLU A 188 0.44 23.11 35.33
C GLU A 188 -0.16 22.36 36.54
N GLU A 189 0.58 21.87 37.54
CA GLU A 189 1.83 22.28 38.24
C GLU A 189 2.70 21.08 38.63
#